data_AF-A0A1V9YLM6-F1
#
_entry.id   AF-A0A1V9YLM6-F1
#
_cell.length_a   1.000
_cell.length_b   1.000
_cell.length_c   1.000
_cell.angle_alpha   90.00
_cell.angle_beta   90.00
_cell.angle_gamma   90.00
#
_symmetry.space_group_name_H-M   'P 1'
#
loop_
_entity.id
_entity.type
_entity.pdbx_description
1 polymer ?
#
loop_
_entity_poly.entity_id
_entity_poly.type
_entity_poly.pdbx_seq_one_letter_code
_entity_poly.pdbx_strand_id
1 'polypeptide(L)'
;PIHPWSYRDEALPGRWVDTRSGLYIDLFEFFPQANVSRTYTKKLPLAELEDETLKKGIVARVAPNMTEDSTGATISITYTRVQNMIAPIKSGCWSHCVECHEHAYFQIPADWVYPLQKCKFEGRMAKCPANPHLYLRTLYGPNYMIPDSKHRTLRSVD
;
A
#
# COMPACT_ATOMS: atom_id res chain seq x y z
N PRO A 1 -9.12 28.72 8.74
CA PRO A 1 -10.16 28.69 9.80
C PRO A 1 -10.57 27.23 10.09
N ILE A 2 -10.46 26.82 11.36
CA ILE A 2 -10.86 25.49 11.82
C ILE A 2 -12.39 25.44 11.83
N HIS A 3 -12.98 24.45 11.14
CA HIS A 3 -14.43 24.30 11.11
C HIS A 3 -14.92 23.89 12.51
N PRO A 4 -15.94 24.55 13.10
CA PRO A 4 -16.32 24.41 14.51
C PRO A 4 -16.87 23.03 14.92
N TRP A 5 -16.95 22.08 13.99
CA TRP A 5 -17.52 20.74 14.21
C TRP A 5 -16.54 19.60 13.87
N SER A 6 -15.29 19.89 13.51
CA SER A 6 -14.31 18.84 13.20
C SER A 6 -13.42 18.57 14.41
N TYR A 7 -13.57 17.40 15.03
CA TYR A 7 -12.48 16.83 15.83
C TYR A 7 -11.29 16.65 14.89
N ARG A 8 -10.22 17.41 15.12
CA ARG A 8 -8.96 17.26 14.40
C ARG A 8 -8.22 16.07 15.00
N ASP A 9 -7.86 15.10 14.18
CA ASP A 9 -6.91 14.06 14.61
C ASP A 9 -5.57 14.75 14.92
N GLU A 10 -5.06 14.59 16.13
CA GLU A 10 -3.81 15.21 16.58
C GLU A 10 -2.61 14.78 15.74
N ALA A 11 -2.70 13.64 15.07
CA ALA A 11 -1.68 13.14 14.15
C ALA A 11 -1.72 13.77 12.74
N LEU A 12 -2.59 14.76 12.49
CA LEU A 12 -2.60 15.58 11.28
C LEU A 12 -1.85 16.90 11.52
N PRO A 13 -0.52 16.96 11.30
CA PRO A 13 0.27 18.15 11.62
C PRO A 13 -0.13 19.36 10.77
N GLY A 14 -0.61 19.15 9.54
CA GLY A 14 -1.06 20.23 8.66
C GLY A 14 -2.15 19.79 7.69
N ARG A 15 -3.07 20.72 7.42
CA ARG A 15 -4.12 20.59 6.41
C ARG A 15 -4.23 21.89 5.64
N TRP A 16 -4.17 21.79 4.31
CA TRP A 16 -4.36 22.92 3.42
C TRP A 16 -5.60 22.70 2.56
N VAL A 17 -6.46 23.71 2.53
CA VAL A 17 -7.72 23.69 1.80
C VAL A 17 -7.84 24.96 0.98
N ASP A 18 -7.84 24.82 -0.34
CA ASP A 18 -8.22 25.91 -1.25
C ASP A 18 -9.65 25.69 -1.73
N THR A 19 -10.57 26.44 -1.14
CA THR A 19 -12.01 26.34 -1.44
C THR A 19 -12.38 26.83 -2.84
N ARG A 20 -11.50 27.59 -3.51
CA ARG A 20 -11.75 28.06 -4.89
C ARG A 20 -11.50 26.96 -5.91
N SER A 21 -10.41 26.22 -5.76
CA SER A 21 -10.08 25.08 -6.63
C SER A 21 -10.70 23.77 -6.16
N GLY A 22 -11.16 23.70 -4.91
CA GLY A 22 -11.56 22.44 -4.26
C GLY A 22 -10.37 21.56 -3.88
N LEU A 23 -9.14 22.09 -3.92
CA LEU A 23 -7.93 21.33 -3.59
C LEU A 23 -7.80 21.15 -2.08
N TYR A 24 -7.61 19.90 -1.67
CA TYR A 24 -7.47 19.48 -0.28
C TYR A 24 -6.21 18.64 -0.11
N ILE A 25 -5.35 19.05 0.82
CA ILE A 25 -4.06 18.39 1.08
C ILE A 25 -3.93 18.16 2.58
N ASP A 26 -3.78 16.89 2.97
CA ASP A 26 -3.32 16.51 4.30
C ASP A 26 -1.81 16.23 4.25
N LEU A 27 -1.07 16.85 5.17
CA LEU A 27 0.38 16.67 5.31
C LEU A 27 0.65 15.77 6.50
N PHE A 28 1.50 14.76 6.30
CA PHE A 28 1.95 13.86 7.34
C PHE A 28 3.48 13.79 7.35
N GLU A 29 4.06 13.80 8.55
CA GLU A 29 5.49 13.56 8.73
C GLU A 29 5.74 12.05 8.86
N PHE A 30 6.77 11.56 8.16
CA PHE A 30 7.18 10.16 8.23
C PHE A 30 8.53 10.06 8.93
N PHE A 31 8.57 9.28 10.00
CA PHE A 31 9.76 9.07 10.82
C PHE A 31 10.50 7.80 10.36
N PRO A 32 11.84 7.84 10.26
CA PRO A 32 12.63 6.68 9.92
C PRO A 32 12.64 5.66 11.07
N GLN A 33 12.58 4.38 10.70
CA GLN A 33 12.62 3.26 11.63
C GLN A 33 13.61 2.22 11.08
N ALA A 34 14.78 2.14 11.70
CA ALA A 34 15.84 1.27 11.24
C ALA A 34 15.60 -0.18 11.66
N ASN A 35 16.02 -1.13 10.82
CA ASN A 35 16.09 -2.56 11.15
C ASN A 35 14.78 -3.16 11.69
N VAL A 36 13.64 -2.74 11.14
CA VAL A 36 12.34 -3.32 11.51
C VAL A 36 12.25 -4.74 10.98
N SER A 37 12.06 -5.70 11.88
CA SER A 37 11.80 -7.11 11.55
C SER A 37 10.31 -7.32 11.36
N ARG A 38 9.89 -7.76 10.18
CA ARG A 38 8.49 -8.06 9.87
C ARG A 38 8.35 -9.41 9.18
N THR A 39 7.38 -10.19 9.63
CA THR A 39 6.96 -11.45 9.00
C THR A 39 5.94 -11.15 7.91
N TYR A 40 6.17 -11.73 6.74
CA TYR A 40 5.30 -11.63 5.57
C TYR A 40 4.82 -13.02 5.20
N THR A 41 3.57 -13.11 4.75
CA THR A 41 3.00 -14.32 4.18
C THR A 41 2.57 -14.04 2.77
N LYS A 42 3.19 -14.70 1.79
CA LYS A 42 2.72 -14.69 0.40
C LYS A 42 1.99 -15.98 0.10
N LYS A 43 0.81 -15.85 -0.49
CA LYS A 43 0.01 -16.96 -1.00
C LYS A 43 0.14 -17.00 -2.51
N LEU A 44 0.46 -18.17 -3.04
CA LEU A 44 0.60 -18.41 -4.47
C LEU A 44 -0.18 -19.69 -4.81
N PRO A 45 -1.19 -19.62 -5.69
CA PRO A 45 -1.81 -20.81 -6.23
C PRO A 45 -0.76 -21.73 -6.87
N LEU A 46 -0.82 -23.03 -6.59
CA LEU A 46 0.13 -23.99 -7.14
C LEU A 46 0.11 -23.99 -8.68
N ALA A 47 -1.06 -23.78 -9.26
CA ALA A 47 -1.27 -23.67 -10.70
C ALA A 47 -0.59 -22.42 -11.32
N GLU A 48 -0.28 -21.39 -10.53
CA GLU A 48 0.43 -20.19 -10.98
C GLU A 48 1.95 -20.30 -10.82
N LEU A 49 2.47 -21.44 -10.32
CA LEU A 49 3.90 -21.65 -10.19
C LEU A 49 4.50 -22.01 -11.56
N GLU A 50 5.26 -21.09 -12.15
CA GLU A 50 5.87 -21.28 -13.48
C GLU A 50 6.99 -22.36 -13.48
N ASP A 51 7.67 -22.56 -12.35
CA ASP A 51 8.75 -23.55 -12.24
C ASP A 51 8.19 -24.95 -11.99
N GLU A 52 8.02 -25.71 -13.07
CA GLU A 52 7.55 -27.09 -13.01
C GLU A 52 8.40 -27.97 -12.09
N THR A 53 9.72 -27.81 -12.04
CA THR A 53 10.59 -28.64 -11.19
C THR A 53 10.32 -28.38 -9.72
N LEU A 54 10.19 -27.11 -9.34
CA LEU A 54 9.83 -26.71 -7.99
C LEU A 54 8.42 -27.19 -7.63
N LYS A 55 7.47 -27.09 -8.58
CA LYS A 55 6.09 -27.57 -8.42
C LYS A 55 6.04 -29.05 -8.08
N LYS A 56 6.71 -29.91 -8.88
CA LYS A 56 6.81 -31.36 -8.60
C LYS A 56 7.46 -31.64 -7.25
N GLY A 57 8.55 -30.92 -6.96
CA GLY A 57 9.30 -31.07 -5.71
C GLY A 57 8.46 -30.75 -4.47
N ILE A 58 7.64 -29.70 -4.53
CA ILE A 58 6.72 -29.31 -3.45
C ILE A 58 5.62 -30.37 -3.29
N VAL A 59 4.96 -30.77 -4.38
CA VAL A 59 3.88 -31.77 -4.34
C VAL A 59 4.40 -33.09 -3.78
N ALA A 60 5.50 -33.60 -4.31
CA ALA A 60 6.08 -34.87 -3.85
C ALA A 60 6.46 -34.87 -2.36
N ARG A 61 6.86 -33.73 -1.80
CA ARG A 61 7.29 -33.63 -0.40
C ARG A 61 6.17 -33.32 0.57
N VAL A 62 5.25 -32.44 0.18
CA VAL A 62 4.27 -31.84 1.10
C VAL A 62 2.89 -32.47 0.93
N ALA A 63 2.54 -32.89 -0.28
CA ALA A 63 1.24 -33.46 -0.60
C ALA A 63 1.36 -34.54 -1.70
N PRO A 64 2.02 -35.68 -1.41
CA PRO A 64 2.35 -36.70 -2.41
C PRO A 64 1.14 -37.35 -3.09
N ASN A 65 -0.06 -37.18 -2.52
CA ASN A 65 -1.31 -37.70 -3.06
C ASN A 65 -2.08 -36.68 -3.93
N MET A 66 -1.51 -35.51 -4.21
CA MET A 66 -2.09 -34.49 -5.06
C MET A 66 -1.44 -34.49 -6.45
N THR A 67 -2.17 -34.02 -7.45
CA THR A 67 -1.63 -33.73 -8.78
C THR A 67 -1.07 -32.31 -8.84
N GLU A 68 -0.06 -32.11 -9.68
CA GLU A 68 0.60 -30.81 -9.90
C GLU A 68 -0.38 -29.75 -10.44
N ASP A 69 -1.38 -30.17 -11.23
CA ASP A 69 -2.38 -29.27 -11.82
C ASP A 69 -3.60 -29.02 -10.92
N SER A 70 -3.50 -29.34 -9.63
CA SER A 70 -4.58 -29.11 -8.68
C SER A 70 -4.87 -27.61 -8.56
N THR A 71 -6.05 -27.19 -9.03
CA THR A 71 -6.50 -25.79 -9.02
C THR A 71 -6.96 -25.29 -7.65
N GLY A 72 -7.13 -26.19 -6.68
CA GLY A 72 -7.48 -25.84 -5.29
C GLY A 72 -6.28 -25.67 -4.35
N ALA A 73 -5.07 -25.92 -4.83
CA ALA A 73 -3.86 -25.92 -4.00
C ALA A 73 -3.25 -24.51 -3.91
N THR A 74 -2.91 -24.05 -2.70
CA THR A 74 -2.21 -22.79 -2.47
C THR A 74 -0.98 -23.01 -1.62
N ILE A 75 0.16 -22.53 -2.09
CA ILE A 75 1.41 -22.48 -1.33
C ILE A 75 1.41 -21.20 -0.51
N SER A 76 1.66 -21.31 0.79
CA SER A 76 1.88 -20.16 1.68
C SER A 76 3.35 -20.10 2.07
N ILE A 77 4.06 -19.06 1.64
CA ILE A 77 5.46 -18.81 1.99
C ILE A 77 5.47 -17.75 3.08
N THR A 78 5.94 -18.14 4.26
CA THR A 78 6.15 -17.23 5.39
C THR A 78 7.64 -16.93 5.52
N TYR A 79 8.00 -15.66 5.48
CA TYR A 79 9.39 -15.23 5.62
C TYR A 79 9.48 -13.96 6.47
N THR A 80 10.58 -13.83 7.20
CA THR A 80 10.90 -12.62 7.97
C THR A 80 11.90 -11.79 7.19
N ARG A 81 11.64 -10.49 7.09
CA ARG A 81 12.57 -9.52 6.50
C ARG A 81 12.89 -8.43 7.51
N VAL A 82 14.17 -8.11 7.64
CA VAL A 82 14.67 -6.96 8.40
C VAL A 82 15.02 -5.87 7.41
N GLN A 83 14.43 -4.69 7.56
CA GLN A 83 14.65 -3.58 6.63
C GLN A 83 14.35 -2.22 7.28
N ASN A 84 14.86 -1.16 6.67
CA ASN A 84 14.53 0.20 7.06
C ASN A 84 13.12 0.55 6.59
N MET A 85 12.30 1.05 7.51
CA MET A 85 10.93 1.47 7.28
C MET A 85 10.79 2.97 7.55
N ILE A 86 9.68 3.53 7.10
CA ILE A 86 9.22 4.86 7.46
C ILE A 86 7.74 4.77 7.85
N ALA A 87 7.32 5.58 8.81
CA ALA A 87 5.93 5.62 9.22
C ALA A 87 5.54 6.98 9.80
N PRO A 88 4.28 7.42 9.63
CA PRO A 88 3.74 8.53 10.39
C PRO A 88 3.42 8.10 11.82
N ILE A 89 2.98 9.03 12.65
CA ILE A 89 2.35 8.67 13.92
C ILE A 89 1.08 7.85 13.64
N LYS A 90 0.86 6.78 14.40
CA LYS A 90 -0.35 5.95 14.32
C LYS A 90 -1.59 6.81 14.53
N SER A 91 -2.59 6.68 13.65
CA SER A 91 -3.68 7.64 13.54
C SER A 91 -4.90 7.05 12.85
N GLY A 92 -6.10 7.48 13.28
CA GLY A 92 -7.36 7.11 12.65
C GLY A 92 -7.46 7.49 11.18
N CYS A 93 -6.65 8.46 10.73
CA CYS A 93 -6.53 8.83 9.31
C CYS A 93 -6.10 7.67 8.41
N TRP A 94 -5.43 6.66 8.96
CA TRP A 94 -4.97 5.47 8.24
C TRP A 94 -5.87 4.25 8.46
N SER A 95 -7.04 4.40 9.09
CA SER A 95 -7.98 3.30 9.39
C SER A 95 -8.46 2.55 8.15
N HIS A 96 -8.51 3.24 7.00
CA HIS A 96 -8.91 2.66 5.72
C HIS A 96 -7.74 2.10 4.89
N CYS A 97 -6.53 2.02 5.45
CA CYS A 97 -5.41 1.41 4.76
C CYS A 97 -5.67 -0.07 4.49
N VAL A 98 -5.63 -0.46 3.22
CA VAL A 98 -6.06 -1.81 2.77
C VAL A 98 -5.07 -2.90 3.17
N GLU A 99 -3.77 -2.67 3.00
CA GLU A 99 -2.73 -3.68 3.23
C GLU A 99 -1.77 -3.31 4.39
N CYS A 100 -2.22 -2.48 5.33
CA CYS A 100 -1.43 -2.14 6.50
C CYS A 100 -1.26 -3.35 7.44
N HIS A 101 -0.06 -3.53 7.98
CA HIS A 101 0.23 -4.61 8.93
C HIS A 101 -0.53 -4.49 10.27
N GLU A 102 -0.94 -3.26 10.61
CA GLU A 102 -1.56 -2.89 11.87
C GLU A 102 -2.60 -1.83 11.57
N HIS A 103 -3.77 -1.97 12.19
CA HIS A 103 -4.88 -1.03 12.03
C HIS A 103 -4.43 0.40 12.38
N ALA A 104 -4.84 1.37 11.54
CA ALA A 104 -4.53 2.79 11.74
C ALA A 104 -3.02 3.13 11.72
N TYR A 105 -2.16 2.27 11.17
CA TYR A 105 -0.71 2.49 11.14
C TYR A 105 -0.06 2.19 9.79
N PHE A 106 0.21 3.25 9.03
CA PHE A 106 0.79 3.18 7.68
C PHE A 106 2.32 3.17 7.69
N GLN A 107 2.92 2.03 8.04
CA GLN A 107 4.37 1.80 8.03
C GLN A 107 4.79 1.01 6.79
N ILE A 108 5.68 1.61 5.99
CA ILE A 108 6.14 1.08 4.70
C ILE A 108 7.68 1.03 4.60
N PRO A 109 8.25 0.22 3.69
CA PRO A 109 9.69 0.20 3.43
C PRO A 109 10.21 1.55 2.95
N ALA A 110 11.37 1.98 3.44
CA ALA A 110 11.98 3.25 3.05
C ALA A 110 12.40 3.26 1.56
N ASP A 111 12.77 2.10 1.01
CA ASP A 111 13.13 1.90 -0.41
C ASP A 111 11.95 2.04 -1.37
N TRP A 112 10.71 2.16 -0.87
CA TRP A 112 9.56 2.51 -1.69
C TRP A 112 9.52 4.00 -2.01
N VAL A 113 10.12 4.83 -1.16
CA VAL A 113 10.17 6.29 -1.34
C VAL A 113 11.54 6.72 -1.85
N TYR A 114 12.61 6.25 -1.24
CA TYR A 114 13.98 6.71 -1.53
C TYR A 114 14.78 5.69 -2.34
N PRO A 115 15.73 6.14 -3.20
CA PRO A 115 15.97 7.53 -3.57
C PRO A 115 14.83 8.09 -4.42
N LEU A 116 14.59 9.40 -4.33
CA LEU A 116 13.60 10.04 -5.20
C LEU A 116 14.09 10.03 -6.65
N GLN A 117 13.19 9.73 -7.58
CA GLN A 117 13.48 9.67 -9.01
C GLN A 117 12.79 10.80 -9.78
N LYS A 118 13.37 11.19 -10.92
CA LYS A 118 12.74 12.20 -11.79
C LYS A 118 11.50 11.60 -12.46
N CYS A 119 10.39 12.33 -12.44
CA CYS A 119 9.13 11.94 -13.07
C CYS A 119 8.44 13.16 -13.69
N LYS A 120 7.52 12.92 -14.63
CA LYS A 120 6.67 13.97 -15.20
C LYS A 120 5.30 13.92 -14.51
N PHE A 121 4.87 15.04 -13.96
CA PHE A 121 3.55 15.21 -13.35
C PHE A 121 2.93 16.50 -13.89
N GLU A 122 1.76 16.41 -14.53
CA GLU A 122 1.06 17.56 -15.12
C GLU A 122 1.97 18.44 -16.00
N GLY A 123 2.77 17.80 -16.87
CA GLY A 123 3.69 18.53 -17.75
C GLY A 123 4.99 19.00 -17.11
N ARG A 124 5.12 18.94 -15.78
CA ARG A 124 6.28 19.43 -15.02
C ARG A 124 7.19 18.29 -14.58
N MET A 125 8.49 18.57 -14.52
CA MET A 125 9.46 17.63 -13.94
C MET A 125 9.42 17.74 -12.41
N ALA A 126 9.20 16.61 -11.75
CA ALA A 126 9.15 16.47 -10.30
C ALA A 126 10.08 15.36 -9.81
N LYS A 127 10.22 15.24 -8.48
CA LYS A 127 10.89 14.13 -7.80
C LYS A 127 9.82 13.23 -7.18
N CYS A 128 9.64 12.03 -7.72
CA CYS A 128 8.68 11.04 -7.26
C CYS A 128 9.32 9.98 -6.36
N PRO A 129 8.53 9.27 -5.55
CA PRO A 129 8.94 8.04 -4.88
C PRO A 129 9.57 7.02 -5.83
N ALA A 130 10.49 6.19 -5.32
CA ALA A 130 11.11 5.10 -6.08
C ALA A 130 10.09 4.06 -6.59
N ASN A 131 9.07 3.73 -5.78
CA ASN A 131 8.05 2.74 -6.09
C ASN A 131 6.65 3.23 -5.69
N PRO A 132 6.08 4.24 -6.41
CA PRO A 132 4.82 4.86 -6.02
C PRO A 132 3.63 3.90 -6.12
N HIS A 133 3.68 2.92 -7.04
CA HIS A 133 2.62 1.92 -7.19
C HIS A 133 2.49 1.01 -5.97
N LEU A 134 3.61 0.59 -5.36
CA LEU A 134 3.59 -0.23 -4.14
C LEU A 134 3.00 0.55 -2.97
N TYR A 135 3.45 1.80 -2.79
CA TYR A 135 2.91 2.72 -1.80
C TYR A 135 1.39 2.87 -1.92
N LEU A 136 0.91 3.22 -3.12
CA LEU A 136 -0.50 3.56 -3.35
C LEU A 136 -1.40 2.32 -3.30
N ARG A 137 -0.93 1.18 -3.81
CA ARG A 137 -1.65 -0.10 -3.68
C ARG A 137 -1.78 -0.52 -2.23
N THR A 138 -0.76 -0.36 -1.40
CA THR A 138 -0.86 -0.71 0.03
C THR A 138 -1.90 0.15 0.73
N LEU A 139 -1.96 1.44 0.39
CA LEU A 139 -2.90 2.36 1.02
C LEU A 139 -4.34 2.18 0.51
N TYR A 140 -4.54 2.08 -0.80
CA TYR A 140 -5.85 2.17 -1.46
C TYR A 140 -6.31 0.85 -2.11
N GLY A 141 -5.49 -0.19 -2.11
CA GLY A 141 -5.79 -1.49 -2.70
C GLY A 141 -5.40 -1.61 -4.19
N PRO A 142 -5.59 -2.80 -4.80
CA PRO A 142 -5.12 -3.11 -6.15
C PRO A 142 -5.76 -2.23 -7.25
N ASN A 143 -6.94 -1.67 -7.00
CA ASN A 143 -7.71 -0.91 -7.98
C ASN A 143 -7.58 0.61 -7.80
N TYR A 144 -6.56 1.09 -7.09
CA TYR A 144 -6.45 2.51 -6.72
C TYR A 144 -6.39 3.50 -7.89
N MET A 145 -6.04 3.04 -9.10
CA MET A 145 -6.06 3.86 -10.33
C MET A 145 -7.38 3.80 -11.09
N ILE A 146 -8.32 2.95 -10.65
CA ILE A 146 -9.65 2.80 -11.26
C ILE A 146 -10.60 3.70 -10.46
N PRO A 147 -11.13 4.78 -11.05
CA PRO A 147 -12.09 5.63 -10.37
C PRO A 147 -13.36 4.82 -10.02
N ASP A 148 -13.84 4.93 -8.77
CA ASP A 148 -15.11 4.33 -8.41
C ASP A 148 -16.25 5.07 -9.15
N SER A 149 -16.91 4.35 -10.06
CA SER A 149 -18.08 4.83 -10.79
C SER A 149 -19.20 5.34 -9.87
N LYS A 150 -19.30 4.86 -8.62
CA LYS A 150 -20.33 5.25 -7.65
C LYS A 150 -20.01 6.51 -6.86
N HIS A 151 -18.79 7.04 -6.96
CA HIS A 151 -18.37 8.26 -6.24
C HIS A 151 -18.09 9.44 -7.19
N ARG A 152 -18.31 9.26 -8.51
CA ARG A 152 -18.40 10.34 -9.48
C ARG A 152 -19.85 10.80 -9.68
N THR A 153 -20.49 11.32 -8.64
CA THR A 153 -21.47 12.39 -8.90
C THR A 153 -20.65 13.65 -9.12
N LEU A 154 -20.28 13.92 -10.37
CA LEU A 154 -19.98 15.28 -10.79
C LEU A 154 -21.20 16.09 -10.38
N ARG A 155 -21.09 16.92 -9.33
CA ARG A 155 -22.09 17.96 -9.12
C ARG A 155 -21.99 18.84 -10.35
N SER A 156 -22.98 18.78 -11.23
CA SER A 156 -23.16 19.79 -12.26
C SER A 156 -23.19 21.12 -11.54
N VAL A 157 -22.25 21.99 -11.93
CA VAL A 157 -22.32 23.39 -11.56
C VAL A 157 -23.23 23.98 -12.63
N ASP A 158 -24.53 24.01 -12.34
CA ASP A 158 -25.47 24.91 -12.99
C ASP A 158 -25.37 26.30 -12.34
#